data_AF-A0A1I2FE22-F1
#
_entry.id   AF-A0A1I2FE22-F1
#
_cell.length_a   1.000
_cell.length_b   1.000
_cell.length_c   1.000
_cell.angle_alpha   90.00
_cell.angle_beta   90.00
_cell.angle_gamma   90.00
#
_symmetry.space_group_name_H-M   'P 1'
#
loop_
_entity.id
_entity.type
_entity.pdbx_description
1 polymer ?
#
loop_
_entity_poly.entity_id
_entity_poly.type
_entity_poly.pdbx_seq_one_letter_code
_entity_poly.pdbx_strand_id
1 'polypeptide(L)'
;MATPRRHHLPGHPPRRHQRRAHPALRKFLSAAVRLGNIPHSRVILGIESIRHKSAKRDPHRDDEGTAFVKLARYVLGRAPGLRAITYDTALRGSHRVPLADGLVVFTTQHGGLAPESLQRFEDGPCRHDLYVGEGRVCKRLITDDGTTHYTPLPVEELERRESKQTCFYHRLTIPCRVKNHTLRIRVDETPEDREIAPSTKRQRFNHTEHLRQIPPGTHAGRRLKGFREDSESQHSRFDQSYPHKRVPAYGADAALLIYIGYTWLSNSVTRAKITHALAA
;
A
#
# COMPACT_ATOMS: atom_id res chain seq x y z
N MET A 1 -16.81 -72.93 35.38
CA MET A 1 -15.60 -72.21 34.92
C MET A 1 -15.39 -72.49 33.45
N ALA A 2 -15.68 -71.52 32.58
CA ALA A 2 -15.08 -71.35 31.24
C ALA A 2 -15.70 -70.10 30.60
N THR A 3 -14.94 -69.01 30.61
CA THR A 3 -15.27 -67.70 30.03
C THR A 3 -15.17 -67.77 28.50
N PRO A 4 -16.10 -67.20 27.71
CA PRO A 4 -15.91 -67.12 26.26
C PRO A 4 -14.86 -66.06 25.91
N ARG A 5 -13.85 -66.48 25.13
CA ARG A 5 -12.77 -65.64 24.62
C ARG A 5 -13.32 -64.52 23.73
N ARG A 6 -12.98 -63.27 24.06
CA ARG A 6 -13.16 -62.11 23.18
C ARG A 6 -12.26 -62.25 21.96
N HIS A 7 -12.83 -62.23 20.76
CA HIS A 7 -12.08 -62.06 19.53
C HIS A 7 -11.50 -60.63 19.49
N HIS A 8 -10.17 -60.52 19.55
CA HIS A 8 -9.45 -59.30 19.21
C HIS A 8 -9.53 -59.08 17.69
N LEU A 9 -10.34 -58.11 17.28
CA LEU A 9 -10.23 -57.53 15.94
C LEU A 9 -8.93 -56.70 15.87
N PRO A 10 -8.12 -56.85 14.82
CA PRO A 10 -6.87 -56.10 14.67
C PRO A 10 -7.18 -54.61 14.53
N GLY A 11 -6.44 -53.81 15.32
CA GLY A 11 -6.62 -52.38 15.43
C GLY A 11 -6.63 -51.67 14.08
N HIS A 12 -7.66 -50.86 13.86
CA HIS A 12 -7.62 -49.86 12.81
C HIS A 12 -6.37 -48.99 12.99
N PRO A 13 -5.54 -48.81 11.96
CA PRO A 13 -4.45 -47.86 12.05
C PRO A 13 -5.04 -46.47 12.31
N PRO A 14 -4.39 -45.63 13.14
CA PRO A 14 -4.87 -44.30 13.40
C PRO A 14 -4.99 -43.59 12.05
N ARG A 15 -6.16 -42.99 11.79
CA ARG A 15 -6.39 -42.13 10.63
C ARG A 15 -5.24 -41.12 10.62
N ARG A 16 -4.24 -41.35 9.77
CA ARG A 16 -3.29 -40.31 9.37
C ARG A 16 -4.20 -39.19 8.91
N HIS A 17 -4.25 -38.11 9.68
CA HIS A 17 -4.62 -36.81 9.15
C HIS A 17 -3.71 -36.63 7.95
N GLN A 18 -4.22 -36.97 6.75
CA GLN A 18 -3.74 -36.38 5.52
C GLN A 18 -3.86 -34.90 5.84
N ARG A 19 -2.71 -34.27 6.12
CA ARG A 19 -2.55 -32.84 5.96
C ARG A 19 -3.07 -32.58 4.57
N ARG A 20 -4.34 -32.20 4.44
CA ARG A 20 -4.87 -31.68 3.20
C ARG A 20 -3.90 -30.57 2.87
N ALA A 21 -3.06 -30.79 1.87
CA ALA A 21 -2.28 -29.74 1.28
C ALA A 21 -3.34 -28.70 0.92
N HIS A 22 -3.40 -27.61 1.68
CA HIS A 22 -4.30 -26.52 1.36
C HIS A 22 -4.00 -26.18 -0.10
N PRO A 23 -4.99 -26.27 -1.02
CA PRO A 23 -4.78 -25.85 -2.39
C PRO A 23 -4.24 -24.43 -2.31
N ALA A 24 -3.08 -24.22 -2.93
CA ALA A 24 -2.24 -23.05 -2.73
C ALA A 24 -3.12 -21.80 -2.64
N LEU A 25 -3.09 -21.11 -1.48
CA LEU A 25 -3.73 -19.81 -1.33
C LEU A 25 -3.21 -18.92 -2.46
N ARG A 26 -4.14 -18.48 -3.30
CA ARG A 26 -3.87 -17.67 -4.48
C ARG A 26 -4.01 -16.23 -4.07
N LYS A 27 -2.93 -15.47 -4.26
CA LYS A 27 -2.95 -14.05 -3.99
C LYS A 27 -2.89 -13.33 -5.32
N PHE A 28 -3.86 -12.47 -5.54
CA PHE A 28 -3.96 -11.66 -6.74
C PHE A 28 -3.92 -10.20 -6.35
N LEU A 29 -3.30 -9.41 -7.22
CA LEU A 29 -3.32 -7.96 -7.16
C LEU A 29 -4.09 -7.48 -8.38
N SER A 30 -4.97 -6.50 -8.21
CA SER A 30 -5.66 -5.86 -9.33
C SER A 30 -5.52 -4.34 -9.24
N ALA A 31 -5.31 -3.70 -10.37
CA ALA A 31 -5.34 -2.25 -10.51
C ALA A 31 -6.63 -1.86 -11.23
N ALA A 32 -7.35 -0.89 -10.68
CA ALA A 32 -8.64 -0.48 -11.20
C ALA A 32 -8.87 1.02 -11.04
N VAL A 33 -9.74 1.57 -11.87
CA VAL A 33 -10.23 2.95 -11.78
C VAL A 33 -11.74 2.95 -11.61
N ARG A 34 -12.28 4.02 -11.04
CA ARG A 34 -13.73 4.24 -10.98
C ARG A 34 -14.05 5.73 -11.08
N LEU A 35 -15.29 6.02 -11.47
CA LEU A 35 -15.85 7.35 -11.39
C LEU A 35 -16.29 7.59 -9.93
N GLY A 36 -16.00 8.79 -9.41
CA GLY A 36 -16.21 9.11 -8.00
C GLY A 36 -17.66 8.99 -7.55
N ASN A 37 -18.59 9.39 -8.43
CA ASN A 37 -20.01 9.57 -8.12
C ASN A 37 -20.92 8.49 -8.74
N ILE A 38 -20.36 7.46 -9.39
CA ILE A 38 -21.15 6.42 -10.04
C ILE A 38 -20.87 5.07 -9.35
N PRO A 39 -21.81 4.55 -8.53
CA PRO A 39 -21.67 3.25 -7.92
C PRO A 39 -21.51 2.15 -8.97
N HIS A 40 -20.62 1.20 -8.69
CA HIS A 40 -20.29 0.07 -9.58
C HIS A 40 -19.72 0.48 -10.95
N SER A 41 -19.12 1.67 -11.07
CA SER A 41 -18.47 2.10 -12.32
C SER A 41 -17.01 1.63 -12.43
N ARG A 42 -16.61 0.60 -11.69
CA ARG A 42 -15.20 0.22 -11.60
C ARG A 42 -14.78 -0.54 -12.84
N VAL A 43 -13.65 -0.13 -13.41
CA VAL A 43 -12.98 -0.80 -14.52
C VAL A 43 -11.63 -1.30 -14.03
N ILE A 44 -11.42 -2.60 -14.11
CA ILE A 44 -10.15 -3.25 -13.79
C ILE A 44 -9.24 -3.09 -15.02
N LEU A 45 -8.07 -2.51 -14.81
CA LEU A 45 -7.10 -2.17 -15.85
C LEU A 45 -5.98 -3.21 -15.97
N GLY A 46 -5.75 -3.98 -14.92
CA GLY A 46 -4.79 -5.07 -14.94
C GLY A 46 -4.81 -5.89 -13.67
N ILE A 47 -4.23 -7.09 -13.77
CA ILE A 47 -4.27 -8.11 -12.73
C ILE A 47 -2.94 -8.83 -12.77
N GLU A 48 -2.43 -9.19 -11.60
CA GLU A 48 -1.22 -9.99 -11.46
C GLU A 48 -1.40 -11.09 -10.40
N SER A 49 -0.81 -12.25 -10.65
CA SER A 49 -0.66 -13.29 -9.65
C SER A 49 0.61 -13.02 -8.84
N ILE A 50 0.48 -12.92 -7.51
CA ILE A 50 1.59 -12.54 -6.66
C ILE A 50 2.02 -13.71 -5.76
N ARG A 51 3.29 -13.67 -5.36
CA ARG A 51 3.89 -14.72 -4.54
C ARG A 51 3.20 -14.80 -3.18
N HIS A 52 2.64 -15.96 -2.88
CA HIS A 52 2.07 -16.27 -1.57
C HIS A 52 3.06 -16.98 -0.63
N LYS A 53 3.97 -17.78 -1.18
CA LYS A 53 4.96 -18.57 -0.41
C LYS A 53 6.30 -17.84 -0.34
N SER A 54 7.25 -18.34 0.45
CA SER A 54 8.61 -17.77 0.47
C SER A 54 9.26 -17.83 -0.92
N ALA A 55 10.20 -16.93 -1.19
CA ALA A 55 10.95 -16.90 -2.46
C ALA A 55 11.60 -18.26 -2.80
N LYS A 56 12.09 -19.00 -1.79
CA LYS A 56 12.62 -20.36 -1.97
C LYS A 56 11.60 -21.36 -2.54
N ARG A 57 10.32 -21.17 -2.25
CA ARG A 57 9.22 -22.07 -2.65
C ARG A 57 8.48 -21.63 -3.90
N ASP A 58 8.59 -20.36 -4.28
CA ASP A 58 7.97 -19.79 -5.48
C ASP A 58 8.87 -18.66 -6.01
N PRO A 59 10.05 -18.99 -6.59
CA PRO A 59 11.04 -17.99 -6.98
C PRO A 59 10.62 -17.16 -8.21
N HIS A 60 9.66 -17.66 -8.99
CA HIS A 60 9.26 -17.06 -10.26
C HIS A 60 8.22 -15.94 -10.12
N ARG A 61 7.57 -15.81 -8.94
CA ARG A 61 6.62 -14.74 -8.66
C ARG A 61 7.22 -13.65 -7.79
N ASP A 62 6.87 -12.42 -8.07
CA ASP A 62 7.25 -11.25 -7.27
C ASP A 62 6.51 -11.22 -5.93
N ASP A 63 7.13 -10.60 -4.92
CA ASP A 63 6.37 -10.17 -3.74
C ASP A 63 5.35 -9.08 -4.12
N GLU A 64 4.39 -8.87 -3.22
CA GLU A 64 3.28 -7.94 -3.42
C GLU A 64 3.70 -6.53 -3.82
N GLY A 65 4.71 -5.96 -3.15
CA GLY A 65 5.15 -4.59 -3.41
C GLY A 65 5.80 -4.46 -4.79
N THR A 66 6.70 -5.38 -5.12
CA THR A 66 7.35 -5.43 -6.43
C THR A 66 6.33 -5.64 -7.56
N ALA A 67 5.40 -6.58 -7.38
CA ALA A 67 4.33 -6.85 -8.35
C ALA A 67 3.43 -5.62 -8.57
N PHE A 68 3.06 -4.92 -7.49
CA PHE A 68 2.27 -3.70 -7.58
C PHE A 68 2.97 -2.60 -8.37
N VAL A 69 4.27 -2.37 -8.11
CA VAL A 69 5.04 -1.36 -8.85
C VAL A 69 5.10 -1.69 -10.34
N LYS A 70 5.34 -2.97 -10.68
CA LYS A 70 5.33 -3.42 -12.09
C LYS A 70 3.98 -3.22 -12.74
N LEU A 71 2.89 -3.62 -12.07
CA LEU A 71 1.53 -3.44 -12.59
C LEU A 71 1.18 -1.96 -12.76
N ALA A 72 1.49 -1.13 -11.76
CA ALA A 72 1.24 0.30 -11.82
C ALA A 72 1.96 0.94 -13.01
N ARG A 73 3.26 0.67 -13.19
CA ARG A 73 4.03 1.18 -14.34
C ARG A 73 3.49 0.69 -15.68
N TYR A 74 3.07 -0.58 -15.76
CA TYR A 74 2.44 -1.15 -16.94
C TYR A 74 1.16 -0.39 -17.33
N VAL A 75 0.32 -0.08 -16.34
CA VAL A 75 -0.93 0.68 -16.53
C VAL A 75 -0.63 2.12 -16.92
N LEU A 76 0.33 2.78 -16.26
CA LEU A 76 0.74 4.16 -16.59
C LEU A 76 1.23 4.31 -18.02
N GLY A 77 2.01 3.35 -18.52
CA GLY A 77 2.46 3.34 -19.91
C GLY A 77 1.33 3.25 -20.95
N ARG A 78 0.12 2.84 -20.53
CA ARG A 78 -1.07 2.72 -21.39
C ARG A 78 -2.15 3.75 -21.09
N ALA A 79 -2.03 4.47 -19.99
CA ALA A 79 -2.98 5.48 -19.54
C ALA A 79 -2.20 6.73 -19.04
N PRO A 80 -1.58 7.50 -19.95
CA PRO A 80 -0.68 8.61 -19.60
C PRO A 80 -1.38 9.78 -18.86
N GLY A 81 -2.71 9.79 -18.78
CA GLY A 81 -3.48 10.78 -18.01
C GLY A 81 -3.60 10.47 -16.52
N LEU A 82 -3.14 9.32 -16.04
CA LEU A 82 -3.20 8.97 -14.63
C LEU A 82 -2.25 9.86 -13.81
N ARG A 83 -2.79 10.52 -12.78
CA ARG A 83 -2.05 11.46 -11.91
C ARG A 83 -1.81 10.94 -10.51
N ALA A 84 -2.56 9.93 -10.09
CA ALA A 84 -2.51 9.44 -8.73
C ALA A 84 -2.76 7.94 -8.66
N ILE A 85 -2.20 7.31 -7.63
CA ILE A 85 -2.43 5.92 -7.31
C ILE A 85 -2.67 5.78 -5.80
N THR A 86 -3.63 4.93 -5.46
CA THR A 86 -3.98 4.59 -4.07
C THR A 86 -3.74 3.12 -3.88
N TYR A 87 -2.95 2.77 -2.87
CA TYR A 87 -2.70 1.40 -2.45
C TYR A 87 -2.98 1.28 -0.96
N ASP A 88 -3.76 0.28 -0.57
CA ASP A 88 -4.29 0.18 0.79
C ASP A 88 -3.28 -0.40 1.77
N THR A 89 -2.37 -1.26 1.29
CA THR A 89 -1.29 -1.82 2.11
C THR A 89 -0.05 -0.93 2.11
N ALA A 90 0.84 -1.20 3.06
CA ALA A 90 2.02 -0.40 3.23
C ALA A 90 3.11 -0.78 2.21
N LEU A 91 3.53 0.20 1.41
CA LEU A 91 4.72 0.11 0.60
C LEU A 91 5.95 0.63 1.37
N ARG A 92 7.08 0.00 1.09
CA ARG A 92 8.42 0.48 1.48
C ARG A 92 8.83 1.65 0.59
N GLY A 93 9.77 2.45 1.06
CA GLY A 93 10.37 3.57 0.33
C GLY A 93 10.85 3.12 -1.05
N SER A 94 11.58 2.01 -1.12
CA SER A 94 12.05 1.40 -2.38
C SER A 94 10.94 1.13 -3.41
N HIS A 95 9.72 0.80 -2.97
CA HIS A 95 8.58 0.60 -3.86
C HIS A 95 7.92 1.93 -4.25
N ARG A 96 7.99 2.94 -3.39
CA ARG A 96 7.38 4.26 -3.62
C ARG A 96 8.22 5.15 -4.53
N VAL A 97 9.54 5.09 -4.45
CA VAL A 97 10.47 5.83 -5.33
C VAL A 97 10.05 5.75 -6.81
N PRO A 98 9.92 4.56 -7.43
CA PRO A 98 9.58 4.46 -8.86
C PRO A 98 8.13 4.85 -9.20
N LEU A 99 7.27 5.07 -8.20
CA LEU A 99 5.89 5.54 -8.38
C LEU A 99 5.78 7.06 -8.21
N ALA A 100 6.54 7.63 -7.28
CA ALA A 100 6.54 9.06 -6.98
C ALA A 100 7.17 9.92 -8.10
N ASP A 101 7.71 9.30 -9.15
CA ASP A 101 8.15 9.97 -10.37
C ASP A 101 6.93 10.35 -11.24
N GLY A 102 6.25 11.43 -10.84
CA GLY A 102 5.13 12.01 -11.58
C GLY A 102 3.74 11.65 -11.05
N LEU A 103 3.61 10.65 -10.17
CA LEU A 103 2.34 10.34 -9.51
C LEU A 103 2.27 10.86 -8.08
N VAL A 104 1.04 11.23 -7.72
CA VAL A 104 0.62 11.33 -6.32
C VAL A 104 0.26 9.94 -5.80
N VAL A 105 1.10 9.42 -4.90
CA VAL A 105 1.02 8.07 -4.33
C VAL A 105 0.47 8.15 -2.91
N PHE A 106 -0.69 7.53 -2.69
CA PHE A 106 -1.21 7.25 -1.36
C PHE A 106 -0.96 5.80 -0.98
N THR A 107 -0.25 5.59 0.12
CA THR A 107 -0.18 4.29 0.80
C THR A 107 -0.25 4.51 2.30
N THR A 108 -0.68 3.49 3.04
CA THR A 108 -0.48 3.48 4.49
C THR A 108 1.02 3.45 4.82
N GLN A 109 1.39 3.89 6.03
CA GLN A 109 2.73 3.66 6.55
C GLN A 109 2.75 2.28 7.21
N HIS A 110 3.84 1.54 7.01
CA HIS A 110 4.02 0.29 7.75
C HIS A 110 4.30 0.62 9.21
N GLY A 111 3.84 -0.23 10.13
CA GLY A 111 4.08 -0.06 11.55
C GLY A 111 5.54 -0.29 11.94
N GLY A 112 5.92 0.19 13.12
CA GLY A 112 7.23 -0.07 13.72
C GLY A 112 8.35 0.89 13.31
N LEU A 113 8.05 1.97 12.56
CA LEU A 113 9.00 3.05 12.38
C LEU A 113 9.03 3.95 13.61
N ALA A 114 10.17 3.97 14.27
CA ALA A 114 10.45 4.97 15.30
C ALA A 114 10.53 6.37 14.65
N PRO A 115 10.11 7.42 15.36
CA PRO A 115 10.35 8.78 14.91
C PRO A 115 11.84 9.06 14.72
N GLU A 116 12.19 9.80 13.67
CA GLU A 116 13.58 10.08 13.29
C GLU A 116 13.81 11.58 13.14
N SER A 117 15.03 12.05 13.46
CA SER A 117 15.43 13.44 13.24
C SER A 117 15.52 13.73 11.75
N LEU A 118 14.89 14.82 11.30
CA LEU A 118 14.94 15.24 9.90
C LEU A 118 15.98 16.34 9.71
N GLN A 119 15.73 17.51 10.30
CA GLN A 119 16.61 18.67 10.20
C GLN A 119 16.31 19.68 11.30
N ARG A 120 17.24 20.59 11.54
CA ARG A 120 17.01 21.79 12.35
C ARG A 120 16.65 22.96 11.44
N PHE A 121 15.56 23.65 11.77
CA PHE A 121 15.19 24.92 11.16
C PHE A 121 15.72 26.07 12.02
N GLU A 122 16.38 27.04 11.38
CA GLU A 122 16.91 28.24 12.02
C GLU A 122 16.52 29.49 11.22
N ASP A 123 15.92 30.48 11.89
CA ASP A 123 15.56 31.80 11.32
C ASP A 123 15.70 32.86 12.41
N GLY A 124 16.83 33.58 12.40
CA GLY A 124 17.21 34.53 13.44
C GLY A 124 17.27 33.86 14.83
N PRO A 125 16.49 34.31 15.83
CA PRO A 125 16.46 33.70 17.16
C PRO A 125 15.67 32.39 17.22
N CYS A 126 14.93 32.03 16.16
CA CYS A 126 14.05 30.86 16.17
C CYS A 126 14.83 29.60 15.79
N ARG A 127 14.83 28.59 16.67
CA ARG A 127 15.43 27.28 16.44
C ARG A 127 14.41 26.17 16.68
N HIS A 128 14.22 25.29 15.70
CA HIS A 128 13.27 24.18 15.79
C HIS A 128 13.88 22.88 15.27
N ASP A 129 13.99 21.88 16.14
CA ASP A 129 14.34 20.52 15.74
C ASP A 129 13.10 19.83 15.15
N LEU A 130 13.18 19.46 13.87
CA LEU A 130 12.11 18.79 13.15
C LEU A 130 12.38 17.30 13.08
N TYR A 131 11.32 16.53 13.30
CA TYR A 131 11.33 15.07 13.28
C TYR A 131 10.33 14.56 12.24
N VAL A 132 10.43 13.30 11.89
CA VAL A 132 9.40 12.59 11.11
C VAL A 132 8.83 11.46 11.93
N GLY A 133 7.50 11.42 12.02
CA GLY A 133 6.74 10.35 12.66
C GLY A 133 5.41 10.18 11.95
N GLU A 134 4.92 8.94 11.88
CA GLU A 134 3.61 8.63 11.28
C GLU A 134 3.40 9.17 9.84
N GLY A 135 4.48 9.25 9.05
CA GLY A 135 4.41 9.70 7.66
C GLY A 135 4.44 11.22 7.51
N ARG A 136 4.71 11.97 8.60
CA ARG A 136 4.60 13.43 8.66
C ARG A 136 5.78 14.06 9.35
N VAL A 137 6.04 15.31 9.01
CA VAL A 137 6.95 16.16 9.79
C VAL A 137 6.25 16.57 11.08
N CYS A 138 6.98 16.44 12.19
CA CYS A 138 6.51 16.66 13.54
C CYS A 138 7.47 17.56 14.31
N LYS A 139 6.95 18.25 15.31
CA LYS A 139 7.74 18.88 16.37
C LYS A 139 7.81 17.94 17.56
N ARG A 140 8.98 17.84 18.18
CA ARG A 140 9.15 17.14 19.45
C ARG A 140 8.72 18.01 20.62
N LEU A 141 7.89 17.45 21.48
CA LEU A 141 7.47 18.01 22.76
C LEU A 141 7.90 17.02 23.85
N ILE A 142 8.56 17.54 24.89
CA ILE A 142 8.92 16.77 26.07
C ILE A 142 8.02 17.29 27.19
N THR A 143 7.20 16.40 27.75
CA THR A 143 6.31 16.71 28.87
C THR A 143 7.11 16.76 30.18
N ASP A 144 6.47 17.26 31.23
CA ASP A 144 7.03 17.41 32.58
C ASP A 144 7.44 16.07 33.21
N ASP A 145 6.75 14.99 32.88
CA ASP A 145 7.08 13.61 33.24
C ASP A 145 8.25 13.01 32.44
N GLY A 146 8.83 13.76 31.50
CA GLY A 146 9.91 13.30 30.61
C GLY A 146 9.45 12.51 29.38
N THR A 147 8.13 12.30 29.19
CA THR A 147 7.59 11.61 28.03
C THR A 147 7.79 12.45 26.76
N THR A 148 8.20 11.80 25.67
CA THR A 148 8.41 12.48 24.38
C THR A 148 7.20 12.26 23.46
N HIS A 149 6.57 13.36 23.07
CA HIS A 149 5.48 13.40 22.10
C HIS A 149 5.92 14.05 20.79
N TYR A 150 5.49 13.48 19.67
CA TYR A 150 5.72 14.04 18.34
C TYR A 150 4.42 14.60 17.80
N THR A 151 4.28 15.92 17.81
CA THR A 151 3.07 16.59 17.32
C THR A 151 3.23 16.94 15.84
N PRO A 152 2.36 16.43 14.95
CA PRO A 152 2.44 16.72 13.52
C PRO A 152 2.33 18.22 13.22
N LEU A 153 3.18 18.72 12.33
CA LEU A 153 3.07 20.09 11.83
C LEU A 153 1.95 20.22 10.80
N PRO A 154 1.26 21.37 10.73
CA PRO A 154 0.33 21.67 9.66
C PRO A 154 1.00 21.55 8.28
N VAL A 155 0.38 20.77 7.39
CA VAL A 155 0.74 20.71 5.97
C VAL A 155 -0.29 21.56 5.24
N GLU A 156 0.14 22.69 4.71
CA GLU A 156 -0.72 23.60 3.95
C GLU A 156 -0.99 23.06 2.56
N GLU A 157 0.05 22.50 1.93
CA GLU A 157 0.00 22.11 0.52
C GLU A 157 1.00 21.00 0.20
N LEU A 158 0.62 20.12 -0.73
CA LEU A 158 1.54 19.24 -1.47
C LEU A 158 1.87 19.93 -2.79
N GLU A 159 2.97 20.67 -2.80
CA GLU A 159 3.47 21.37 -3.98
C GLU A 159 4.14 20.37 -4.93
N ARG A 160 3.67 20.32 -6.17
CA ARG A 160 4.31 19.57 -7.25
C ARG A 160 5.16 20.52 -8.09
N ARG A 161 6.43 20.19 -8.28
CA ARG A 161 7.34 20.94 -9.16
C ARG A 161 7.78 20.09 -10.33
N GLU A 162 7.59 20.61 -11.52
CA GLU A 162 8.09 20.00 -12.74
C GLU A 162 9.53 20.48 -12.97
N SER A 163 10.45 19.51 -13.03
CA SER A 163 11.85 19.72 -13.41
C SER A 163 12.26 18.60 -14.36
N LYS A 164 13.56 18.24 -14.42
CA LYS A 164 13.98 17.01 -15.11
C LYS A 164 13.32 15.75 -14.52
N GLN A 165 13.02 15.77 -13.23
CA GLN A 165 12.19 14.79 -12.52
C GLN A 165 11.07 15.52 -11.78
N THR A 166 9.90 14.89 -11.61
CA THR A 166 8.84 15.50 -10.82
C THR A 166 9.21 15.43 -9.34
N CYS A 167 9.26 16.58 -8.68
CA CYS A 167 9.53 16.67 -7.25
C CYS A 167 8.26 17.06 -6.50
N PHE A 168 8.14 16.59 -5.27
CA PHE A 168 7.01 16.87 -4.39
C PHE A 168 7.50 17.46 -3.08
N TYR A 169 6.88 18.57 -2.66
CA TYR A 169 7.20 19.25 -1.41
C TYR A 169 5.96 19.38 -0.55
N HIS A 170 6.10 19.16 0.75
CA HIS A 170 5.16 19.69 1.73
C HIS A 170 5.54 21.13 2.03
N ARG A 171 4.60 22.05 1.82
CA ARG A 171 4.67 23.39 2.40
C ARG A 171 4.06 23.31 3.80
N LEU A 172 4.90 23.51 4.80
CA LEU A 172 4.57 23.37 6.21
C LEU A 172 4.60 24.73 6.89
N THR A 173 3.72 24.89 7.87
CA THR A 173 3.80 26.00 8.83
C THR A 173 4.40 25.49 10.13
N ILE A 174 5.42 26.19 10.65
CA ILE A 174 5.97 25.96 11.98
C ILE A 174 5.40 27.05 12.90
N PRO A 175 4.49 26.71 13.82
CA PRO A 175 4.03 27.64 14.84
C PRO A 175 5.18 27.93 15.82
N CYS A 176 5.64 29.17 15.84
CA CYS A 176 6.66 29.65 16.76
C CYS A 176 6.13 30.87 17.53
N ARG A 177 6.66 31.07 18.74
CA ARG A 177 6.26 32.15 19.64
C ARG A 177 6.52 33.54 19.05
N VAL A 178 7.57 33.68 18.24
CA VAL A 178 7.96 34.96 17.63
C VAL A 178 7.11 35.28 16.41
N LYS A 179 7.01 34.33 15.47
CA LYS A 179 6.22 34.42 14.25
C LYS A 179 5.97 33.02 13.69
N ASN A 180 4.99 32.86 12.80
CA ASN A 180 4.89 31.62 12.03
C ASN A 180 5.98 31.56 10.96
N HIS A 181 6.62 30.41 10.81
CA HIS A 181 7.58 30.18 9.73
C HIS A 181 7.00 29.24 8.70
N THR A 182 7.24 29.52 7.41
CA THR A 182 6.91 28.61 6.32
C THR A 182 8.17 27.86 5.89
N LEU A 183 8.06 26.55 5.75
CA LEU A 183 9.16 25.69 5.33
C LEU A 183 8.69 24.73 4.23
N ARG A 184 9.57 24.45 3.27
CA ARG A 184 9.34 23.42 2.25
C ARG A 184 10.18 22.20 2.56
N ILE A 185 9.54 21.05 2.68
CA ILE A 185 10.20 19.76 2.91
C ILE A 185 9.91 18.86 1.74
N ARG A 186 10.96 18.29 1.13
CA ARG A 186 10.81 17.33 0.03
C ARG A 186 10.24 16.01 0.56
N VAL A 187 9.36 15.35 -0.20
CA VAL A 187 8.69 14.10 0.22
C VAL A 187 8.86 12.95 -0.77
N ASP A 188 9.48 13.21 -1.91
CA ASP A 188 10.04 12.22 -2.84
C ASP A 188 11.53 11.95 -2.52
N GLU A 189 12.12 11.00 -3.23
CA GLU A 189 13.52 10.59 -3.01
C GLU A 189 14.50 11.73 -3.35
N THR A 190 15.51 11.91 -2.52
CA THR A 190 16.63 12.83 -2.82
C THR A 190 17.92 12.07 -3.12
N PRO A 191 18.91 12.70 -3.78
CA PRO A 191 20.23 12.07 -3.98
C PRO A 191 20.88 11.63 -2.66
N GLU A 192 20.72 12.43 -1.60
CA GLU A 192 21.27 12.15 -0.27
C GLU A 192 20.65 10.90 0.35
N ASP A 193 19.38 10.60 0.06
CA ASP A 193 18.71 9.38 0.52
C ASP A 193 19.42 8.11 0.04
N ARG A 194 20.15 8.18 -1.08
CA ARG A 194 20.88 7.05 -1.64
C ARG A 194 22.28 6.88 -1.04
N GLU A 195 22.76 7.86 -0.30
CA GLU A 195 24.09 7.81 0.30
C GLU A 195 24.13 6.92 1.54
N ILE A 196 25.27 6.27 1.74
CA ILE A 196 25.57 5.53 2.97
C ILE A 196 26.42 6.45 3.85
N ALA A 197 25.96 6.69 5.08
CA ALA A 197 26.71 7.46 6.05
C ALA A 197 28.04 6.74 6.39
N PRO A 198 29.21 7.38 6.22
CA PRO A 198 30.51 6.74 6.42
C PRO A 198 30.72 6.21 7.84
N SER A 199 30.15 6.91 8.84
CA SER A 199 30.31 6.60 10.26
C SER A 199 29.48 5.38 10.70
N THR A 200 28.20 5.34 10.31
CA THR A 200 27.26 4.30 10.77
C THR A 200 27.14 3.13 9.80
N LYS A 201 27.68 3.27 8.57
CA LYS A 201 27.50 2.34 7.44
C LYS A 201 26.02 2.06 7.12
N ARG A 202 25.11 2.96 7.52
CA ARG A 202 23.68 2.89 7.23
C ARG A 202 23.33 3.90 6.15
N GLN A 203 22.27 3.60 5.40
CA GLN A 203 21.65 4.58 4.51
C GLN A 203 21.31 5.83 5.31
N ARG A 204 21.50 7.02 4.72
CA ARG A 204 20.99 8.26 5.29
C ARG A 204 19.46 8.21 5.39
N PHE A 205 18.88 9.22 6.03
CA PHE A 205 17.43 9.38 6.14
C PHE A 205 16.77 9.15 4.77
N ASN A 206 15.73 8.31 4.71
CA ASN A 206 15.03 7.99 3.47
C ASN A 206 13.66 8.68 3.46
N HIS A 207 13.51 9.76 2.69
CA HIS A 207 12.27 10.52 2.65
C HIS A 207 11.08 9.65 2.25
N THR A 208 11.25 8.76 1.27
CA THR A 208 10.16 7.89 0.79
C THR A 208 9.77 6.77 1.76
N GLU A 209 10.63 6.38 2.70
CA GLU A 209 10.28 5.43 3.76
C GLU A 209 9.50 6.15 4.88
N HIS A 210 9.94 7.35 5.26
CA HIS A 210 9.46 8.04 6.46
C HIS A 210 8.35 9.08 6.22
N LEU A 211 8.30 9.74 5.05
CA LEU A 211 7.30 10.78 4.72
C LEU A 211 6.29 10.29 3.70
N ARG A 212 5.02 10.72 3.83
CA ARG A 212 3.95 10.39 2.88
C ARG A 212 3.54 11.64 2.11
N GLN A 213 3.42 11.54 0.79
CA GLN A 213 2.90 12.66 -0.03
C GLN A 213 1.51 13.09 0.45
N ILE A 214 0.64 12.11 0.74
CA ILE A 214 -0.63 12.33 1.42
C ILE A 214 -0.63 11.55 2.73
N PRO A 215 -0.47 12.21 3.88
CA PRO A 215 -0.45 11.51 5.16
C PRO A 215 -1.82 10.92 5.53
N PRO A 216 -1.89 9.65 6.02
CA PRO A 216 -3.15 8.98 6.34
C PRO A 216 -4.05 9.71 7.34
N GLY A 217 -3.45 10.43 8.30
CA GLY A 217 -4.20 11.19 9.32
C GLY A 217 -4.88 12.47 8.84
N THR A 218 -4.61 12.92 7.61
CA THR A 218 -5.23 14.14 7.04
C THR A 218 -6.63 13.85 6.49
N HIS A 219 -7.44 14.90 6.24
CA HIS A 219 -8.75 14.73 5.59
C HIS A 219 -8.63 14.04 4.22
N ALA A 220 -7.65 14.45 3.40
CA ALA A 220 -7.36 13.79 2.13
C ALA A 220 -6.96 12.33 2.33
N GLY A 221 -6.07 12.04 3.29
CA GLY A 221 -5.66 10.68 3.63
C GLY A 221 -6.82 9.78 4.06
N ARG A 222 -7.73 10.28 4.90
CA ARG A 222 -8.94 9.55 5.31
C ARG A 222 -9.86 9.24 4.14
N ARG A 223 -10.09 10.21 3.25
CA ARG A 223 -10.88 10.01 2.02
C ARG A 223 -10.26 8.95 1.12
N LEU A 224 -8.94 9.00 0.91
CA LEU A 224 -8.24 8.02 0.08
C LEU A 224 -8.20 6.63 0.72
N LYS A 225 -8.08 6.55 2.05
CA LYS A 225 -8.19 5.28 2.79
C LYS A 225 -9.54 4.60 2.58
N GLY A 226 -10.62 5.37 2.38
CA GLY A 226 -11.95 4.85 2.07
C GLY A 226 -12.01 3.99 0.80
N PHE A 227 -11.09 4.19 -0.17
CA PHE A 227 -11.01 3.33 -1.35
C PHE A 227 -10.63 1.87 -1.02
N ARG A 228 -10.22 1.56 0.20
CA ARG A 228 -9.94 0.19 0.65
C ARG A 228 -11.18 -0.69 0.65
N GLU A 229 -12.27 -0.26 1.29
CA GLU A 229 -13.53 -1.03 1.36
C GLU A 229 -14.01 -1.40 -0.04
N ASP A 230 -13.86 -0.41 -0.91
CA ASP A 230 -14.02 -0.47 -2.33
C ASP A 230 -13.20 -1.61 -2.96
N SER A 231 -11.87 -1.64 -2.82
CA SER A 231 -11.00 -2.69 -3.38
C SER A 231 -11.26 -4.08 -2.78
N GLU A 232 -11.46 -4.16 -1.46
CA GLU A 232 -11.74 -5.43 -0.76
C GLU A 232 -13.06 -6.05 -1.20
N SER A 233 -14.09 -5.23 -1.45
CA SER A 233 -15.38 -5.71 -1.93
C SER A 233 -15.27 -6.46 -3.26
N GLN A 234 -14.33 -6.10 -4.12
CA GLN A 234 -14.17 -6.74 -5.43
C GLN A 234 -13.54 -8.13 -5.33
N HIS A 235 -12.48 -8.28 -4.54
CA HIS A 235 -11.87 -9.58 -4.27
C HIS A 235 -12.84 -10.48 -3.48
N SER A 236 -13.59 -9.90 -2.54
CA SER A 236 -14.64 -10.61 -1.80
C SER A 236 -15.76 -11.10 -2.73
N ARG A 237 -16.26 -10.24 -3.64
CA ARG A 237 -17.26 -10.63 -4.64
C ARG A 237 -16.76 -11.73 -5.56
N PHE A 238 -15.50 -11.66 -5.99
CA PHE A 238 -14.87 -12.71 -6.78
C PHE A 238 -14.90 -14.05 -6.05
N ASP A 239 -14.43 -14.10 -4.80
CA ASP A 239 -14.47 -15.33 -4.00
C ASP A 239 -15.90 -15.84 -3.79
N GLN A 240 -16.84 -14.94 -3.45
CA GLN A 240 -18.24 -15.27 -3.21
C GLN A 240 -19.01 -15.74 -4.45
N SER A 241 -18.51 -15.46 -5.65
CA SER A 241 -19.16 -15.86 -6.91
C SER A 241 -19.08 -17.37 -7.18
N TYR A 242 -18.31 -18.11 -6.38
CA TYR A 242 -18.09 -19.54 -6.58
C TYR A 242 -18.65 -20.39 -5.44
N PRO A 243 -19.06 -21.65 -5.72
CA PRO A 243 -19.39 -22.62 -4.69
C PRO A 243 -18.28 -22.70 -3.64
N HIS A 244 -18.67 -22.73 -2.35
CA HIS A 244 -17.77 -22.71 -1.20
C HIS A 244 -16.93 -21.43 -1.02
N LYS A 245 -17.28 -20.32 -1.69
CA LYS A 245 -16.60 -19.03 -1.61
C LYS A 245 -15.10 -19.13 -1.95
N ARG A 246 -14.76 -19.97 -2.94
CA ARG A 246 -13.38 -20.21 -3.38
C ARG A 246 -13.32 -20.46 -4.89
N VAL A 247 -12.30 -19.89 -5.52
CA VAL A 247 -12.02 -20.07 -6.95
C VAL A 247 -11.80 -21.55 -7.29
N PRO A 248 -12.59 -22.16 -8.19
CA PRO A 248 -12.58 -23.59 -8.48
C PRO A 248 -11.48 -23.94 -9.47
N ALA A 249 -10.23 -23.83 -9.04
CA ALA A 249 -9.09 -24.25 -9.87
C ALA A 249 -7.93 -24.74 -9.00
N TYR A 250 -6.90 -25.29 -9.65
CA TYR A 250 -5.62 -25.60 -9.01
C TYR A 250 -4.48 -24.75 -9.60
N GLY A 251 -3.59 -24.20 -8.75
CA GLY A 251 -2.45 -23.36 -9.18
C GLY A 251 -2.80 -21.89 -9.46
N ALA A 252 -1.83 -20.97 -9.47
CA ALA A 252 -2.16 -19.55 -9.66
C ALA A 252 -2.61 -19.23 -11.09
N ASP A 253 -2.01 -19.88 -12.09
CA ASP A 253 -2.25 -19.57 -13.51
C ASP A 253 -3.69 -19.92 -13.94
N ALA A 254 -4.19 -21.09 -13.55
CA ALA A 254 -5.58 -21.47 -13.82
C ALA A 254 -6.58 -20.54 -13.11
N ALA A 255 -6.26 -20.05 -11.90
CA ALA A 255 -7.11 -19.06 -11.25
C ALA A 255 -6.97 -17.66 -11.83
N LEU A 256 -5.80 -17.30 -12.37
CA LEU A 256 -5.63 -16.05 -13.10
C LEU A 256 -6.52 -16.03 -14.34
N LEU A 257 -6.60 -17.14 -15.09
CA LEU A 257 -7.54 -17.28 -16.22
C LEU A 257 -9.00 -17.05 -15.79
N ILE A 258 -9.40 -17.62 -14.66
CA ILE A 258 -10.74 -17.40 -14.10
C ILE A 258 -10.94 -15.93 -13.70
N TYR A 259 -9.94 -15.29 -13.08
CA TYR A 259 -10.01 -13.86 -12.72
C TYR A 259 -10.10 -12.98 -13.98
N ILE A 260 -9.36 -13.29 -15.05
CA ILE A 260 -9.46 -12.58 -16.34
C ILE A 260 -10.90 -12.63 -16.85
N GLY A 261 -11.54 -13.80 -16.83
CA GLY A 261 -12.97 -13.94 -17.20
C GLY A 261 -13.90 -13.10 -16.32
N TYR A 262 -13.72 -13.15 -15.00
CA TYR A 262 -14.47 -12.31 -14.05
C TYR A 262 -14.30 -10.82 -14.34
N THR A 263 -13.08 -10.40 -14.66
CA THR A 263 -12.74 -9.02 -14.98
C THR A 263 -13.40 -8.57 -16.27
N TRP A 264 -13.39 -9.41 -17.30
CA TRP A 264 -14.05 -9.11 -18.55
C TRP A 264 -15.56 -8.91 -18.35
N LEU A 265 -16.21 -9.79 -17.57
CA LEU A 265 -17.62 -9.63 -17.21
C LEU A 265 -17.87 -8.31 -16.44
N SER A 266 -17.10 -8.06 -15.38
CA SER A 266 -17.22 -6.86 -14.54
C SER A 266 -17.07 -5.58 -15.37
N ASN A 267 -16.04 -5.51 -16.21
CA ASN A 267 -15.79 -4.37 -17.08
C ASN A 267 -16.91 -4.18 -18.13
N SER A 268 -17.47 -5.27 -18.66
CA SER A 268 -18.58 -5.20 -19.63
C SER A 268 -19.86 -4.64 -18.99
N VAL A 269 -20.20 -5.09 -17.78
CA VAL A 269 -21.33 -4.55 -17.01
C VAL A 269 -21.13 -3.06 -16.70
N THR A 270 -19.93 -2.69 -16.24
CA THR A 270 -19.57 -1.29 -15.99
C THR A 270 -19.75 -0.43 -17.25
N ARG A 271 -19.25 -0.90 -18.40
CA ARG A 271 -19.37 -0.18 -19.68
C ARG A 271 -20.82 0.05 -20.08
N ALA A 272 -21.66 -0.99 -20.02
CA ALA A 272 -23.10 -0.87 -20.31
C ALA A 272 -23.75 0.17 -19.40
N LYS A 273 -23.46 0.11 -18.09
CA LYS A 273 -24.03 1.02 -17.09
C LYS A 273 -23.62 2.48 -17.31
N ILE A 274 -22.35 2.74 -17.61
CA ILE A 274 -21.86 4.10 -17.91
C ILE A 274 -22.51 4.62 -19.20
N THR A 275 -22.66 3.78 -20.22
CA THR A 275 -23.29 4.16 -21.49
C THR A 275 -24.73 4.62 -21.27
N HIS A 276 -25.50 3.88 -20.47
CA HIS A 276 -26.86 4.29 -20.09
C HIS A 276 -26.88 5.58 -19.27
N ALA A 277 -25.95 5.74 -18.32
CA ALA A 277 -25.90 6.93 -17.47
C ALA A 277 -25.48 8.22 -18.21
N LEU A 278 -24.74 8.11 -19.32
CA LEU A 278 -24.34 9.25 -20.16
C LEU A 278 -25.39 9.60 -21.23
N ALA A 279 -26.33 8.69 -21.51
CA ALA A 279 -27.40 8.89 -22.49
C ALA A 279 -28.70 9.47 -21.86
N ALA A 280 -28.75 9.56 -20.52
CA ALA A 280 -29.84 10.13 -19.74
C ALA A 280 -29.44 11.52 -19.23
#